data_AF-A0A2V8T359-F1
#
_entry.id   AF-A0A2V8T359-F1
#
_cell.length_a   1.000
_cell.length_b   1.000
_cell.length_c   1.000
_cell.angle_alpha   90.00
_cell.angle_beta   90.00
_cell.angle_gamma   90.00
#
_symmetry.space_group_name_H-M   'P 1'
#
loop_
_entity.id
_entity.type
_entity.pdbx_description
1 polymer ?
#
loop_
_entity_poly.entity_id
_entity_poly.type
_entity_poly.pdbx_seq_one_letter_code
_entity_poly.pdbx_strand_id
1 'polypeptide(L)'
;MGIMTTSNLDRIIEEVKTLTPDEQRSLRDMVDELLLKSAPAMTEEEFEQHLLKKGVISRIPPRIRDASFYANRKLIEVEGKPVSEIIIEERR
;
A
#
# COMPACT_ATOMS: atom_id res chain seq x y z
N MET A 1 -34.63 11.36 11.69
CA MET A 1 -34.23 10.36 12.71
C MET A 1 -32.79 9.98 12.41
N GLY A 2 -31.82 10.75 12.94
CA GLY A 2 -30.39 10.60 12.67
C GLY A 2 -29.78 9.60 13.64
N ILE A 3 -29.06 8.60 13.13
CA ILE A 3 -28.79 7.35 13.83
C ILE A 3 -27.54 7.49 14.73
N MET A 4 -27.67 6.96 15.96
CA MET A 4 -26.74 6.88 17.11
C MET A 4 -25.36 6.24 16.84
N THR A 5 -24.69 6.60 15.75
CA THR A 5 -23.44 5.96 15.30
C THR A 5 -22.20 6.57 15.96
N THR A 6 -22.22 7.88 16.24
CA THR A 6 -21.11 8.57 16.94
C THR A 6 -20.96 8.05 18.38
N SER A 7 -22.06 7.93 19.11
CA SER A 7 -22.05 7.46 20.50
C SER A 7 -21.54 6.03 20.69
N ASN A 8 -21.73 5.16 19.70
CA ASN A 8 -21.23 3.78 19.78
C ASN A 8 -19.72 3.74 19.53
N LEU A 9 -19.24 4.48 18.53
CA LEU A 9 -17.81 4.58 18.23
C LEU A 9 -17.03 5.19 19.41
N ASP A 10 -17.55 6.27 20.00
CA ASP A 10 -16.93 6.92 21.16
C ASP A 10 -16.79 5.95 22.34
N ARG A 11 -17.81 5.12 22.59
CA ARG A 11 -17.76 4.09 23.64
C ARG A 11 -16.68 3.04 23.37
N ILE A 12 -16.61 2.54 22.13
CA ILE A 12 -15.57 1.56 21.75
C ILE A 12 -14.18 2.17 21.92
N ILE A 13 -13.98 3.45 21.55
CA ILE A 13 -12.69 4.13 21.73
C ILE A 13 -12.30 4.17 23.22
N GLU A 14 -13.24 4.48 24.12
CA GLU A 14 -12.96 4.46 25.56
C GLU A 14 -12.64 3.04 26.07
N GLU A 15 -13.35 2.01 25.59
CA GLU A 15 -13.06 0.62 25.95
C GLU A 15 -11.66 0.19 25.47
N VAL A 16 -11.26 0.59 24.26
CA VAL A 16 -9.92 0.29 23.71
C VAL A 16 -8.81 0.92 24.53
N LYS A 17 -9.02 2.13 25.09
CA LYS A 17 -8.03 2.79 25.96
C LYS A 17 -7.75 2.00 27.24
N THR A 18 -8.69 1.18 27.70
CA THR A 18 -8.55 0.36 28.91
C THR A 18 -7.80 -0.95 28.69
N LEU A 19 -7.62 -1.36 27.43
CA LEU A 19 -6.88 -2.56 27.07
C LEU A 19 -5.38 -2.43 27.37
N THR A 20 -4.74 -3.56 27.64
CA THR A 20 -3.27 -3.61 27.76
C THR A 20 -2.59 -3.33 26.41
N PRO A 21 -1.30 -2.95 26.39
CA PRO A 21 -0.58 -2.70 25.15
C PRO A 21 -0.60 -3.88 24.16
N ASP A 22 -0.57 -5.12 24.66
CA ASP A 22 -0.59 -6.32 23.81
C ASP A 22 -1.98 -6.60 23.23
N GLU A 23 -3.04 -6.37 24.01
CA GLU A 23 -4.42 -6.44 23.52
C GLU A 23 -4.73 -5.36 22.50
N GLN A 24 -4.21 -4.14 22.69
CA GLN A 24 -4.34 -3.07 21.71
C GLN A 24 -3.64 -3.40 20.38
N ARG A 25 -2.47 -4.06 20.43
CA ARG A 25 -1.77 -4.54 19.23
C ARG A 25 -2.59 -5.61 18.51
N SER A 26 -3.07 -6.61 19.25
CA SER A 26 -3.93 -7.68 18.69
C SER A 26 -5.21 -7.11 18.05
N LEU A 27 -5.84 -6.12 18.70
CA LEU A 27 -6.99 -5.42 18.15
C LEU A 27 -6.64 -4.67 16.86
N ARG A 28 -5.50 -3.97 16.81
CA ARG A 28 -5.04 -3.29 15.60
C ARG A 28 -4.86 -4.29 14.47
N ASP A 29 -4.18 -5.40 14.70
CA ASP A 29 -3.93 -6.41 13.67
C ASP A 29 -5.24 -6.96 13.09
N MET A 30 -6.22 -7.24 13.96
CA MET A 30 -7.55 -7.69 13.55
C MET A 30 -8.30 -6.62 12.73
N VAL A 31 -8.26 -5.36 13.15
CA VAL A 31 -8.88 -4.25 12.40
C VAL A 31 -8.21 -4.07 11.05
N ASP A 32 -6.88 -4.13 10.98
CA ASP A 32 -6.13 -4.03 9.74
C ASP A 32 -6.47 -5.20 8.79
N GLU A 33 -6.66 -6.42 9.30
CA GLU A 33 -7.11 -7.56 8.49
C GLU A 33 -8.52 -7.34 7.91
N LEU A 34 -9.45 -6.79 8.71
CA LEU A 34 -10.79 -6.45 8.25
C LEU A 34 -10.77 -5.36 7.18
N LEU A 35 -9.91 -4.35 7.34
CA LEU A 35 -9.75 -3.27 6.38
C LEU A 35 -9.07 -3.74 5.08
N LEU A 36 -8.09 -4.64 5.16
CA LEU A 36 -7.43 -5.25 4.01
C LEU A 36 -8.41 -6.12 3.19
N LYS A 37 -9.29 -6.88 3.85
CA LYS A 37 -10.33 -7.67 3.17
C LYS A 37 -11.39 -6.79 2.51
N SER A 38 -11.61 -5.58 3.02
CA SER A 38 -12.61 -4.65 2.52
C SER A 38 -12.06 -3.65 1.50
N ALA A 39 -10.74 -3.53 1.36
CA ALA A 39 -10.14 -2.61 0.40
C ALA A 39 -10.28 -3.23 -1.00
N PRO A 40 -11.06 -2.63 -1.93
CA PRO A 40 -10.95 -3.02 -3.33
C PRO A 40 -9.50 -2.85 -3.74
N ALA A 41 -8.97 -3.80 -4.51
CA ALA A 41 -7.65 -3.68 -5.10
C ALA A 41 -7.59 -2.34 -5.82
N MET A 42 -6.81 -1.42 -5.25
CA MET A 42 -6.68 -0.07 -5.76
C MET A 42 -6.24 -0.18 -7.22
N THR A 43 -6.93 0.50 -8.12
CA THR A 43 -6.49 0.54 -9.51
C THR A 43 -5.12 1.21 -9.58
N GLU A 44 -4.32 0.88 -10.59
CA GLU A 44 -2.99 1.48 -10.77
C GLU A 44 -3.05 3.01 -10.73
N GLU A 45 -4.09 3.58 -11.34
CA GLU A 45 -4.33 5.02 -11.38
C GLU A 45 -4.60 5.61 -9.98
N GLU A 46 -5.40 4.92 -9.17
CA GLU A 46 -5.66 5.34 -7.78
C GLU A 46 -4.40 5.20 -6.91
N PHE A 47 -3.56 4.20 -7.17
CA PHE A 47 -2.32 3.97 -6.47
C PHE A 47 -1.27 5.04 -6.77
N GLU A 48 -1.09 5.40 -8.03
CA GLU A 48 -0.24 6.51 -8.45
C GLU A 48 -0.68 7.83 -7.79
N GLN A 49 -1.99 8.09 -7.72
CA GLN A 49 -2.54 9.27 -7.04
C GLN A 49 -2.30 9.25 -5.53
N HIS A 50 -2.41 8.08 -4.90
CA HIS A 50 -2.10 7.92 -3.48
C HIS A 50 -0.63 8.20 -3.17
N LEU A 51 0.30 7.71 -4.00
CA LEU A 51 1.73 7.98 -3.84
C LEU A 51 2.07 9.47 -4.01
N LEU A 52 1.43 10.14 -4.97
CA LEU A 52 1.59 11.58 -5.19
C LEU A 52 1.11 12.37 -3.97
N LYS A 53 -0.09 12.04 -3.44
CA LYS A 53 -0.63 12.70 -2.24
C LYS A 53 0.23 12.50 -1.01
N LYS A 54 0.87 11.33 -0.87
CA LYS A 54 1.82 11.05 0.20
C LYS A 54 3.20 11.71 0.01
N GLY A 55 3.45 12.35 -1.14
CA GLY A 55 4.73 12.98 -1.47
C GLY A 55 5.86 11.97 -1.72
N VAL A 56 5.52 10.69 -1.94
CA VAL A 56 6.51 9.65 -2.29
C VAL A 56 7.04 9.88 -3.70
N ILE A 57 6.17 10.35 -4.59
CA ILE A 57 6.53 10.79 -5.94
C ILE A 57 6.16 12.26 -6.11
N SER A 58 6.91 12.98 -6.96
CA SER A 58 6.67 14.40 -7.23
C SER A 58 5.66 14.65 -8.34
N ARG A 59 5.45 13.68 -9.24
CA ARG A 59 4.50 13.75 -10.36
C ARG A 59 4.18 12.36 -10.90
N ILE A 60 3.04 12.24 -11.57
CA ILE A 60 2.65 11.04 -12.33
C ILE A 60 3.06 11.27 -13.80
N PRO A 61 3.93 10.41 -14.38
CA PRO A 61 4.34 10.55 -15.77
C PRO A 61 3.18 10.25 -16.72
N PRO A 62 3.11 10.90 -17.89
CA PRO A 62 2.09 10.58 -18.89
C PRO A 62 2.30 9.16 -19.42
N ARG A 63 1.20 8.46 -19.70
CA ARG A 63 1.25 7.15 -20.36
C ARG A 63 1.98 7.25 -21.69
N ILE A 64 2.96 6.39 -21.90
CA ILE A 64 3.65 6.25 -23.19
C ILE A 64 2.65 5.61 -24.17
N ARG A 65 2.14 6.41 -25.11
CA ARG A 65 1.19 5.94 -26.14
C ARG A 65 1.90 5.49 -27.42
N ASP A 66 3.10 5.99 -27.64
CA ASP A 66 3.92 5.65 -28.79
C ASP A 66 5.27 5.10 -28.32
N ALA A 67 5.48 3.82 -28.56
CA ALA A 67 6.71 3.11 -28.23
C ALA A 67 7.76 3.18 -29.35
N SER A 68 7.47 3.84 -30.48
CA SER A 68 8.39 3.97 -31.63
C SER A 68 9.75 4.54 -31.23
N PHE A 69 9.77 5.46 -30.25
CA PHE A 69 10.99 6.03 -29.68
C PHE A 69 11.93 4.98 -29.05
N TYR A 70 11.39 3.83 -28.66
CA TYR A 70 12.13 2.73 -28.05
C TYR A 70 12.50 1.63 -29.06
N ALA A 71 12.00 1.69 -30.31
CA ALA A 71 12.14 0.63 -31.30
C ALA A 71 13.61 0.31 -31.65
N ASN A 72 14.50 1.31 -31.59
CA ASN A 72 15.91 1.16 -31.91
C ASN A 72 16.80 0.92 -30.69
N ARG A 73 16.22 0.68 -29.50
CA ARG A 73 17.01 0.35 -28.31
C ARG A 73 17.60 -1.04 -28.47
N LYS A 74 18.93 -1.13 -28.37
CA LYS A 74 19.62 -2.41 -28.30
C LYS A 74 19.57 -2.92 -26.87
N LEU A 75 19.19 -4.19 -26.72
CA LEU A 75 19.32 -4.88 -25.45
C LEU A 75 20.81 -4.95 -25.09
N ILE A 76 21.12 -4.68 -23.83
CA ILE A 76 22.43 -4.99 -23.28
C ILE A 76 22.38 -6.41 -22.73
N GLU A 77 23.35 -7.23 -23.10
CA GLU A 77 23.55 -8.50 -22.43
C GLU A 77 24.10 -8.22 -21.03
N VAL A 78 23.42 -8.77 -20.03
CA VAL A 78 23.79 -8.60 -18.63
C VAL A 78 24.34 -9.94 -18.15
N GLU A 79 25.61 -9.97 -17.75
CA GLU A 79 26.24 -11.16 -17.21
C GLU A 79 25.98 -11.27 -15.69
N GLY A 80 25.78 -12.50 -15.21
CA GLY A 80 25.59 -12.79 -13.79
C GLY A 80 24.14 -13.03 -13.36
N LYS A 81 23.91 -13.17 -12.05
CA LYS A 81 22.58 -13.40 -11.48
C LYS A 81 21.76 -12.11 -11.41
N PRO A 82 20.44 -12.15 -11.63
CA PRO A 82 19.57 -11.00 -11.42
C PRO A 82 19.69 -10.45 -9.99
N VAL A 83 19.70 -9.12 -9.86
CA VAL A 83 19.74 -8.44 -8.55
C VAL A 83 18.61 -8.91 -7.64
N SER A 84 17.44 -9.21 -8.18
CA SER A 84 16.32 -9.77 -7.42
C SER A 84 16.65 -11.10 -6.77
N GLU A 85 17.40 -11.98 -7.44
CA GLU A 85 17.81 -13.27 -6.88
C GLU A 85 18.88 -13.08 -5.80
N ILE A 86 19.85 -12.18 -6.02
CA ILE A 86 20.90 -11.86 -5.05
C ILE A 86 20.27 -11.32 -3.75
N ILE A 87 19.33 -10.39 -3.85
CA ILE A 87 18.64 -9.80 -2.68
C ILE A 87 17.89 -10.86 -1.86
N ILE A 88 17.32 -11.88 -2.53
CA ILE A 88 16.60 -12.97 -1.85
C ILE A 88 17.60 -13.90 -1.13
N GLU A 89 18.74 -14.21 -1.75
CA GLU A 89 19.79 -15.05 -1.15
C GLU A 89 20.42 -14.39 0.09
N GLU A 90 20.71 -13.09 0.05
CA GLU A 90 21.38 -12.37 1.15
C GLU A 90 20.50 -12.09 2.39
N ARG A 91 19.18 -12.15 2.24
CA ARG A 91 18.21 -11.83 3.31
C ARG A 91 17.62 -13.04 4.03
N ARG A 92 18.06 -14.25 3.67
CA ARG A 92 17.74 -15.50 4.39
C ARG A 92 18.78 -15.77 5.47
#